data_AF-A0A401PQ88-F1
#
_entry.id   AF-A0A401PQ88-F1
#
_cell.length_a   1.000
_cell.length_b   1.000
_cell.length_c   1.000
_cell.angle_alpha   90.00
_cell.angle_beta   90.00
_cell.angle_gamma   90.00
#
_symmetry.space_group_name_H-M   'P 1'
#
loop_
_entity.id
_entity.type
_entity.pdbx_description
1 polymer ?
#
loop_
_entity_poly.entity_id
_entity_poly.type
_entity_poly.pdbx_seq_one_letter_code
_entity_poly.pdbx_strand_id
1 'polypeptide(L)'
;MKDVTVWKKPSEEFGGFLYKTQGIVKEIPNRIVDYIRPGPYRLNWDSLMTSMDIIGEFEQQGCCLMHYTTAGQLWNVIAPREFIDFSFTTDYQNGLLSCGVSVEYGIEQPNFVRGFNHPCGWFCIPLKNDPDHSLLTGFIQTDLRGMLPQTVVGTAMANTLINFYNELRNALKT
;
A
#
# COMPACT_ATOMS: atom_id res chain seq x y z
N MET A 1 2.30 5.45 21.02
CA MET A 1 0.86 5.74 21.21
C MET A 1 0.10 4.87 20.22
N LYS A 2 -0.96 4.18 20.67
CA LYS A 2 -1.67 3.12 19.94
C LYS A 2 -2.60 3.72 18.87
N ASP A 3 -2.04 4.41 17.87
CA ASP A 3 -2.83 5.29 17.00
C ASP A 3 -3.03 4.74 15.59
N VAL A 4 -2.92 3.42 15.42
CA VAL A 4 -3.25 2.71 14.18
C VAL A 4 -4.11 1.53 14.55
N THR A 5 -5.27 1.43 13.91
CA THR A 5 -6.17 0.29 14.09
C THR A 5 -6.30 -0.46 12.78
N VAL A 6 -6.19 -1.78 12.84
CA VAL A 6 -6.33 -2.67 11.69
C VAL A 6 -7.54 -3.57 11.91
N TRP A 7 -8.43 -3.61 10.92
CA TRP A 7 -9.56 -4.52 10.84
C TRP A 7 -9.40 -5.41 9.63
N LYS A 8 -10.10 -6.54 9.63
CA LYS A 8 -10.22 -7.40 8.46
C LYS A 8 -11.64 -7.94 8.32
N LYS A 9 -12.07 -8.15 7.08
CA LYS A 9 -13.26 -8.95 6.72
C LYS A 9 -12.87 -9.95 5.63
N PRO A 10 -13.60 -11.06 5.46
CA PRO A 10 -13.44 -11.92 4.29
C PRO A 10 -13.50 -11.10 3.01
N SER A 11 -12.60 -11.38 2.07
CA SER A 11 -12.63 -10.76 0.74
C SER A 11 -13.76 -11.37 -0.09
N GLU A 12 -14.34 -10.55 -0.98
CA GLU A 12 -15.30 -11.00 -2.00
C GLU A 12 -14.59 -11.29 -3.34
N GLU A 13 -13.30 -10.96 -3.44
CA GLU A 13 -12.49 -11.07 -4.67
C GLU A 13 -11.65 -12.35 -4.71
N PHE A 14 -11.26 -12.89 -3.55
CA PHE A 14 -10.45 -14.11 -3.44
C PHE A 14 -10.62 -14.81 -2.08
N GLY A 15 -10.04 -16.00 -1.94
CA GLY A 15 -10.05 -16.81 -0.71
C GLY A 15 -9.20 -16.27 0.44
N GLY A 16 -9.21 -14.96 0.68
CA GLY A 16 -8.45 -14.28 1.73
C GLY A 16 -9.26 -13.16 2.40
N PHE A 17 -8.60 -12.05 2.73
CA PHE A 17 -9.18 -10.97 3.52
C PHE A 17 -8.96 -9.60 2.88
N LEU A 18 -9.96 -8.74 3.01
CA LEU A 18 -9.81 -7.29 2.86
C LEU A 18 -9.44 -6.71 4.23
N TYR A 19 -8.31 -6.00 4.28
CA TYR A 19 -7.87 -5.27 5.46
C TYR A 19 -8.26 -3.80 5.34
N LYS A 20 -8.79 -3.25 6.43
CA LYS A 20 -8.91 -1.80 6.62
C LYS A 20 -7.89 -1.39 7.68
N THR A 21 -7.17 -0.31 7.44
CA THR A 21 -6.31 0.31 8.45
C THR A 21 -6.63 1.79 8.56
N GLN A 22 -6.49 2.36 9.76
CA GLN A 22 -6.78 3.77 9.99
C GLN A 22 -5.87 4.33 11.07
N GLY A 23 -5.33 5.52 10.83
CA GLY A 23 -4.49 6.24 11.78
C GLY A 23 -4.34 7.72 11.43
N ILE A 24 -4.01 8.52 12.43
CA ILE A 24 -3.75 9.95 12.26
C ILE A 24 -2.28 10.17 11.88
N VAL A 25 -2.03 11.03 10.90
CA VAL A 25 -0.69 11.44 10.48
C VAL A 25 -0.61 12.95 10.60
N LYS A 26 0.44 13.46 11.27
CA LYS A 26 0.70 14.89 11.43
C LYS A 26 1.33 15.45 10.16
N GLU A 27 0.52 15.60 9.13
CA GLU A 27 0.85 16.27 7.88
C GLU A 27 -0.44 16.56 7.09
N ILE A 28 -0.34 17.43 6.08
CA ILE A 28 -1.44 17.73 5.16
C ILE A 28 -1.63 16.62 4.11
N PRO A 29 -2.85 16.43 3.54
CA PRO A 29 -3.15 15.33 2.63
C PRO A 29 -2.23 15.24 1.41
N ASN A 30 -1.91 16.37 0.78
CA ASN A 30 -1.05 16.41 -0.41
C ASN A 30 0.34 15.84 -0.12
N ARG A 31 0.97 16.28 0.98
CA ARG A 31 2.30 15.81 1.37
C ARG A 31 2.30 14.33 1.74
N ILE A 32 1.26 13.86 2.42
CA ILE A 32 1.09 12.43 2.73
C ILE A 32 0.96 11.61 1.45
N VAL A 33 0.09 12.02 0.51
CA VAL A 33 -0.16 11.26 -0.71
C VAL A 33 1.05 11.31 -1.66
N ASP A 34 1.81 12.40 -1.69
CA ASP A 34 3.08 12.47 -2.41
C ASP A 34 4.09 11.40 -1.95
N TYR A 35 4.07 11.05 -0.65
CA TYR A 35 4.90 9.98 -0.09
C TYR A 35 4.31 8.58 -0.30
N ILE A 36 3.02 8.45 -0.57
CA ILE A 36 2.35 7.14 -0.73
C ILE A 36 2.31 6.67 -2.18
N ARG A 37 2.02 7.60 -3.11
CA ARG A 37 1.84 7.30 -4.53
C ARG A 37 3.13 6.73 -5.15
N PRO A 38 3.04 6.03 -6.30
CA PRO A 38 4.22 5.48 -6.95
C PRO A 38 5.24 6.58 -7.29
N GLY A 39 6.49 6.37 -6.90
CA GLY A 39 7.56 7.33 -7.10
C GLY A 39 8.71 7.16 -6.10
N PRO A 40 9.77 7.97 -6.23
CA PRO A 40 10.99 7.84 -5.43
C PRO A 40 10.75 8.05 -3.94
N TYR A 41 9.82 8.93 -3.53
CA TYR A 41 9.50 9.08 -2.12
C TYR A 41 9.05 7.78 -1.49
N ARG A 42 8.11 7.07 -2.13
CA ARG A 42 7.58 5.82 -1.60
C ARG A 42 8.67 4.77 -1.41
N LEU A 43 9.52 4.57 -2.43
CA LEU A 43 10.62 3.61 -2.37
C LEU A 43 11.64 3.97 -1.28
N ASN A 44 11.86 5.25 -1.01
CA ASN A 44 12.88 5.68 -0.05
C ASN A 44 12.54 5.36 1.40
N TRP A 45 11.25 5.32 1.77
CA TRP A 45 10.86 5.14 3.17
C TRP A 45 10.23 3.79 3.48
N ASP A 46 9.56 3.15 2.52
CA ASP A 46 8.85 1.90 2.75
C ASP A 46 9.84 0.74 2.76
N SER A 47 10.17 0.25 3.95
CA SER A 47 11.19 -0.79 4.13
C SER A 47 10.81 -2.14 3.53
N LEU A 48 9.52 -2.36 3.24
CA LEU A 48 9.08 -3.57 2.58
C LEU A 48 9.40 -3.53 1.08
N MET A 49 9.49 -2.35 0.47
CA MET A 49 9.74 -2.19 -0.96
C MET A 49 11.23 -2.27 -1.27
N THR A 50 11.61 -3.18 -2.19
CA THR A 50 13.01 -3.40 -2.59
C THR A 50 13.34 -2.78 -3.94
N SER A 51 12.35 -2.57 -4.79
CA SER A 51 12.45 -1.82 -6.04
C SER A 51 11.09 -1.25 -6.42
N MET A 52 11.10 -0.20 -7.25
CA MET A 52 9.88 0.36 -7.85
C MET A 52 10.24 1.03 -9.17
N ASP A 53 9.51 0.68 -10.21
CA ASP A 53 9.65 1.24 -11.56
C ASP A 53 8.27 1.65 -12.08
N ILE A 54 8.17 2.87 -12.62
CA ILE A 54 7.01 3.29 -13.41
C ILE A 54 7.23 2.77 -14.83
N ILE A 55 6.46 1.75 -15.23
CA ILE A 55 6.63 1.03 -16.49
C ILE A 55 5.63 1.48 -17.57
N GLY A 56 4.67 2.32 -17.20
CA GLY A 56 3.76 2.96 -18.13
C GLY A 56 3.12 4.19 -17.51
N GLU A 57 2.96 5.24 -18.30
CA GLU A 57 2.23 6.45 -17.92
C GLU A 57 0.99 6.57 -18.81
N PHE A 58 -0.09 7.08 -18.24
CA PHE A 58 -1.33 7.32 -18.97
C PHE A 58 -1.57 8.83 -19.13
N GLU A 59 -2.36 9.23 -20.13
CA GLU A 59 -2.68 10.64 -20.37
C GLU A 59 -3.35 11.32 -19.17
N GLN A 60 -4.15 10.56 -18.43
CA GLN A 60 -4.81 11.05 -17.21
C GLN A 60 -3.76 11.31 -16.12
N GLN A 61 -3.69 12.55 -15.63
CA GLN A 61 -2.77 12.91 -14.55
C GLN A 61 -2.99 12.04 -13.31
N GLY A 62 -1.89 11.66 -12.65
CA GLY A 62 -1.91 10.84 -11.44
C GLY A 62 -2.14 9.35 -11.71
N CYS A 63 -2.15 8.94 -12.98
CA CYS A 63 -2.37 7.58 -13.43
C CYS A 63 -1.06 6.96 -13.97
N CYS A 64 -0.68 5.79 -13.47
CA CYS A 64 0.47 5.06 -13.99
C CYS A 64 0.33 3.55 -13.80
N LEU A 65 1.13 2.80 -14.55
CA LEU A 65 1.40 1.40 -14.36
C LEU A 65 2.77 1.28 -13.69
N MET A 66 2.81 0.61 -12.53
CA MET A 66 4.04 0.42 -11.77
C MET A 66 4.38 -1.05 -11.61
N HIS A 67 5.66 -1.37 -11.60
CA HIS A 67 6.20 -2.65 -11.15
C HIS A 67 6.97 -2.41 -9.87
N TYR A 68 6.77 -3.24 -8.86
CA TYR A 68 7.56 -3.17 -7.64
C TYR A 68 7.78 -4.54 -7.04
N THR A 69 8.86 -4.63 -6.27
CA THR A 69 9.23 -5.84 -5.53
C THR A 69 9.20 -5.59 -4.04
N THR A 70 8.97 -6.67 -3.29
CA THR A 70 8.95 -6.65 -1.84
C THR A 70 9.97 -7.63 -1.27
N ALA A 71 10.59 -7.26 -0.15
CA ALA A 71 11.43 -8.15 0.61
C ALA A 71 10.66 -9.37 1.14
N GLY A 72 11.38 -10.45 1.45
CA GLY A 72 10.78 -11.57 2.17
C GLY A 72 10.30 -11.14 3.56
N GLN A 73 9.17 -11.70 4.00
CA GLN A 73 8.52 -11.35 5.27
C GLN A 73 8.62 -12.50 6.26
N LEU A 74 8.59 -12.16 7.56
CA LEU A 74 8.66 -13.12 8.66
C LEU A 74 9.87 -14.06 8.54
N TRP A 75 11.08 -13.51 8.45
CA TRP A 75 12.32 -14.26 8.24
C TRP A 75 12.27 -15.21 7.03
N ASN A 76 11.77 -14.69 5.90
CA ASN A 76 11.60 -15.42 4.63
C ASN A 76 10.66 -16.63 4.66
N VAL A 77 9.81 -16.76 5.69
CA VAL A 77 8.67 -17.70 5.62
C VAL A 77 7.75 -17.34 4.46
N ILE A 78 7.57 -16.04 4.18
CA ILE A 78 7.00 -15.55 2.93
C ILE A 78 8.16 -15.07 2.06
N ALA A 79 8.39 -15.77 0.94
CA ALA A 79 9.41 -15.37 -0.03
C ALA A 79 9.09 -14.00 -0.66
N PRO A 80 10.06 -13.33 -1.30
CA PRO A 80 9.84 -12.08 -2.03
C PRO A 80 8.66 -12.16 -3.00
N ARG A 81 8.00 -11.02 -3.20
CA ARG A 81 6.91 -10.86 -4.18
C ARG A 81 7.19 -9.74 -5.14
N GLU A 82 6.69 -9.89 -6.34
CA GLU A 82 6.54 -8.78 -7.28
C GLU A 82 5.07 -8.49 -7.54
N PHE A 83 4.77 -7.24 -7.88
CA PHE A 83 3.44 -6.76 -8.21
C PHE A 83 3.51 -5.83 -9.42
N ILE A 84 2.53 -5.92 -10.30
CA ILE A 84 2.33 -4.97 -11.38
C ILE A 84 0.95 -4.37 -11.22
N ASP A 85 0.92 -3.12 -10.77
CA ASP A 85 -0.30 -2.45 -10.34
C ASP A 85 -0.57 -1.24 -11.24
N PHE A 86 -1.82 -1.14 -11.68
CA PHE A 86 -2.38 0.13 -12.06
C PHE A 86 -2.54 0.99 -10.80
N SER A 87 -2.16 2.26 -10.88
CA SER A 87 -2.30 3.25 -9.81
C SER A 87 -2.97 4.49 -10.33
N PHE A 88 -3.89 5.05 -9.55
CA PHE A 88 -4.57 6.31 -9.83
C PHE A 88 -4.71 7.16 -8.58
N THR A 89 -4.35 8.43 -8.68
CA THR A 89 -4.51 9.42 -7.61
C THR A 89 -5.46 10.53 -8.06
N THR A 90 -6.46 10.82 -7.23
CA THR A 90 -7.53 11.78 -7.54
C THR A 90 -8.04 12.49 -6.28
N ASP A 91 -8.79 13.57 -6.48
CA ASP A 91 -9.44 14.30 -5.41
C ASP A 91 -10.55 13.46 -4.77
N TYR A 92 -10.66 13.52 -3.45
CA TYR A 92 -11.72 12.88 -2.69
C TYR A 92 -12.17 13.78 -1.54
N GLN A 93 -13.40 14.29 -1.62
CA GLN A 93 -13.93 15.28 -0.69
C GLN A 93 -13.01 16.52 -0.61
N ASN A 94 -12.47 16.81 0.57
CA ASN A 94 -11.49 17.87 0.81
C ASN A 94 -10.05 17.34 0.96
N GLY A 95 -9.79 16.13 0.47
CA GLY A 95 -8.49 15.48 0.47
C GLY A 95 -8.30 14.66 -0.80
N LEU A 96 -7.64 13.51 -0.68
CA LEU A 96 -7.18 12.72 -1.82
C LEU A 96 -7.47 11.23 -1.63
N LEU A 97 -7.63 10.54 -2.75
CA LEU A 97 -7.61 9.09 -2.87
C LEU A 97 -6.44 8.69 -3.77
N SER A 98 -5.60 7.78 -3.30
CA SER A 98 -4.61 7.08 -4.13
C SER A 98 -4.94 5.59 -4.12
N CYS A 99 -5.41 5.04 -5.23
CA CYS A 99 -5.91 3.68 -5.33
C CYS A 99 -5.22 2.89 -6.44
N GLY A 100 -5.35 1.57 -6.39
CA GLY A 100 -4.75 0.70 -7.39
C GLY A 100 -5.35 -0.70 -7.41
N VAL A 101 -4.95 -1.44 -8.43
CA VAL A 101 -5.30 -2.85 -8.64
C VAL A 101 -4.23 -3.49 -9.52
N SER A 102 -3.88 -4.74 -9.24
CA SER A 102 -2.98 -5.50 -10.10
C SER A 102 -3.60 -5.74 -11.47
N VAL A 103 -2.74 -5.75 -12.49
CA VAL A 103 -3.13 -6.07 -13.87
C VAL A 103 -2.29 -7.23 -14.38
N GLU A 104 -2.86 -7.98 -15.32
CA GLU A 104 -2.11 -9.01 -16.05
C GLU A 104 -1.22 -8.35 -17.09
N TYR A 105 0.08 -8.26 -16.78
CA TYR A 105 1.06 -7.62 -17.64
C TYR A 105 2.44 -8.27 -17.49
N GLY A 106 3.15 -8.38 -18.61
CA GLY A 106 4.53 -8.90 -18.66
C GLY A 106 4.68 -10.38 -18.29
N ILE A 107 5.93 -10.82 -18.20
CA ILE A 107 6.31 -12.19 -17.78
C ILE A 107 6.71 -12.14 -16.30
N GLU A 108 6.40 -13.19 -15.56
CA GLU A 108 6.83 -13.35 -14.17
C GLU A 108 8.36 -13.40 -14.06
N GLN A 109 8.92 -12.57 -13.17
CA GLN A 109 10.37 -12.50 -12.99
C GLN A 109 10.89 -13.70 -12.20
N PRO A 110 12.06 -14.26 -12.56
CA PRO A 110 12.67 -15.32 -11.76
C PRO A 110 12.97 -14.81 -10.35
N ASN A 111 12.82 -15.70 -9.36
CA ASN A 111 13.04 -15.45 -7.91
C ASN A 111 11.94 -14.68 -7.17
N PHE A 112 10.90 -14.23 -7.87
CA PHE A 112 9.73 -13.64 -7.25
C PHE A 112 8.50 -14.50 -7.54
N VAL A 113 7.57 -14.53 -6.60
CA VAL A 113 6.19 -14.96 -6.90
C VAL A 113 5.40 -13.71 -7.24
N ARG A 114 4.69 -13.71 -8.38
CA ARG A 114 3.78 -12.63 -8.76
C ARG A 114 2.58 -12.61 -7.82
N GLY A 115 2.57 -11.68 -6.87
CA GLY A 115 1.40 -11.41 -6.04
C GLY A 115 0.32 -10.68 -6.84
N PHE A 116 -0.86 -10.57 -6.26
CA PHE A 116 -1.99 -9.87 -6.88
C PHE A 116 -2.70 -8.99 -5.85
N ASN A 117 -2.67 -7.68 -6.05
CA ASN A 117 -3.54 -6.75 -5.34
C ASN A 117 -4.89 -6.70 -6.04
N HIS A 118 -5.91 -7.22 -5.37
CA HIS A 118 -7.28 -6.82 -5.68
C HIS A 118 -7.48 -5.34 -5.33
N PRO A 119 -8.60 -4.69 -5.71
CA PRO A 119 -8.80 -3.26 -5.50
C PRO A 119 -8.41 -2.80 -4.10
N CYS A 120 -7.50 -1.83 -4.06
CA CYS A 120 -6.88 -1.32 -2.84
C CYS A 120 -6.66 0.20 -2.95
N GLY A 121 -6.33 0.85 -1.82
CA GLY A 121 -6.01 2.27 -1.85
C GLY A 121 -5.97 2.95 -0.49
N TRP A 122 -5.64 4.23 -0.52
CA TRP A 122 -5.44 5.12 0.61
C TRP A 122 -6.29 6.36 0.45
N PHE A 123 -7.21 6.57 1.38
CA PHE A 123 -7.95 7.82 1.55
C PHE A 123 -7.20 8.69 2.55
N CYS A 124 -6.96 9.94 2.21
CA CYS A 124 -6.31 10.90 3.09
C CYS A 124 -7.12 12.19 3.12
N ILE A 125 -7.72 12.50 4.27
CA ILE A 125 -8.55 13.70 4.47
C ILE A 125 -8.04 14.48 5.69
N PRO A 126 -8.09 15.82 5.68
CA PRO A 126 -7.65 16.61 6.83
C PRO A 126 -8.62 16.42 8.01
N LEU A 127 -8.13 16.49 9.24
CA LEU A 127 -8.99 16.46 10.42
C LEU A 127 -9.74 17.79 10.54
N LYS A 128 -11.06 17.70 10.77
CA LYS A 128 -11.97 18.87 10.77
C LYS A 128 -11.55 19.99 11.73
N ASN A 129 -10.97 19.65 12.88
CA ASN A 129 -10.60 20.59 13.93
C ASN A 129 -9.08 20.77 14.07
N ASP A 130 -8.29 20.13 13.20
CA ASP A 130 -6.82 20.12 13.28
C ASP A 130 -6.23 19.92 11.87
N PRO A 131 -6.17 20.97 11.04
CA PRO A 131 -5.84 20.87 9.62
C PRO A 131 -4.37 20.50 9.34
N ASP A 132 -3.49 20.61 10.35
CA ASP A 132 -2.09 20.14 10.28
C ASP A 132 -1.98 18.62 10.44
N HIS A 133 -3.11 17.94 10.67
CA HIS A 133 -3.21 16.49 10.77
C HIS A 133 -4.24 15.94 9.78
N SER A 134 -3.97 14.74 9.29
CA SER A 134 -4.84 14.03 8.38
C SER A 134 -5.24 12.66 8.92
N LEU A 135 -6.48 12.27 8.65
CA LEU A 135 -6.93 10.89 8.80
C LEU A 135 -6.54 10.11 7.55
N LEU A 136 -5.60 9.18 7.71
CA LEU A 136 -5.20 8.25 6.66
C LEU A 136 -5.90 6.91 6.87
N THR A 137 -6.66 6.47 5.87
CA THR A 137 -7.40 5.20 5.87
C THR A 137 -6.98 4.35 4.68
N GLY A 138 -6.44 3.16 4.93
CA GLY A 138 -6.04 2.21 3.90
C GLY A 138 -7.03 1.06 3.76
N PHE A 139 -7.23 0.60 2.53
CA PHE A 139 -7.92 -0.64 2.18
C PHE A 139 -6.96 -1.50 1.37
N ILE A 140 -6.55 -2.65 1.90
CA ILE A 140 -5.50 -3.48 1.30
C ILE A 140 -6.02 -4.91 1.15
N GLN A 141 -5.89 -5.44 -0.06
CA GLN A 141 -6.53 -6.69 -0.48
C GLN A 141 -5.57 -7.53 -1.31
N THR A 142 -4.43 -7.84 -0.72
CA THR A 142 -3.31 -8.52 -1.37
C THR A 142 -3.47 -10.04 -1.28
N ASP A 143 -3.54 -10.70 -2.43
CA ASP A 143 -3.27 -12.12 -2.58
C ASP A 143 -1.76 -12.33 -2.79
N LEU A 144 -1.08 -12.82 -1.75
CA LEU A 144 0.35 -13.15 -1.83
C LEU A 144 0.61 -14.39 -2.68
N ARG A 145 -0.42 -15.18 -3.02
CA ARG A 145 -0.32 -16.45 -3.74
C ARG A 145 0.67 -17.45 -3.12
N GLY A 146 0.75 -18.61 -3.75
CA GLY A 146 1.53 -19.75 -3.26
C GLY A 146 0.85 -20.46 -2.09
N MET A 147 1.55 -21.45 -1.54
CA MET A 147 1.02 -22.33 -0.50
C MET A 147 1.38 -21.80 0.89
N LEU A 148 0.67 -20.76 1.34
CA LEU A 148 0.91 -20.09 2.62
C LEU A 148 -0.20 -20.38 3.63
N PRO A 149 0.11 -20.73 4.89
CA PRO A 149 -0.91 -20.80 5.93
C PRO A 149 -1.55 -19.44 6.18
N GLN A 150 -2.89 -19.40 6.29
CA GLN A 150 -3.63 -18.14 6.49
C GLN A 150 -3.24 -17.38 7.76
N THR A 151 -2.76 -18.08 8.79
CA THR A 151 -2.23 -17.47 10.02
C THR A 151 -0.95 -16.67 9.76
N VAL A 152 -0.06 -17.19 8.90
CA VAL A 152 1.18 -16.54 8.47
C VAL A 152 0.85 -15.31 7.64
N VAL A 153 -0.04 -15.43 6.65
CA VAL A 153 -0.52 -14.30 5.84
C VAL A 153 -1.14 -13.23 6.73
N GLY A 154 -2.04 -13.60 7.64
CA GLY A 154 -2.69 -12.65 8.55
C GLY A 154 -1.71 -11.90 9.45
N THR A 155 -0.66 -12.58 9.93
CA THR A 155 0.39 -11.97 10.77
C THR A 155 1.23 -10.99 9.95
N ALA A 156 1.66 -11.39 8.76
CA ALA A 156 2.43 -10.55 7.86
C ALA A 156 1.65 -9.27 7.47
N MET A 157 0.40 -9.42 7.02
CA MET A 157 -0.44 -8.28 6.63
C MET A 157 -0.66 -7.31 7.78
N ALA A 158 -0.96 -7.78 8.99
CA ALA A 158 -1.14 -6.90 10.16
C ALA A 158 0.14 -6.13 10.51
N ASN A 159 1.29 -6.81 10.50
CA ASN A 159 2.59 -6.18 10.78
C ASN A 159 2.95 -5.14 9.72
N THR A 160 2.77 -5.46 8.44
CA THR A 160 3.01 -4.54 7.31
C THR A 160 2.18 -3.28 7.45
N LEU A 161 0.88 -3.40 7.75
CA LEU A 161 0.01 -2.23 7.90
C LEU A 161 0.38 -1.35 9.09
N ILE A 162 0.84 -1.93 10.20
CA ILE A 162 1.30 -1.13 11.36
C ILE A 162 2.63 -0.44 11.05
N ASN A 163 3.58 -1.17 10.45
CA ASN A 163 4.89 -0.64 10.09
C ASN A 163 4.79 0.47 9.05
N PHE A 164 3.91 0.33 8.06
CA PHE A 164 3.63 1.36 7.06
C PHE A 164 3.38 2.74 7.69
N TYR A 165 2.50 2.82 8.70
CA TYR A 165 2.22 4.10 9.37
C TYR A 165 3.42 4.60 10.17
N ASN A 166 4.18 3.71 10.81
CA ASN A 166 5.33 4.10 11.62
C ASN A 166 6.44 4.69 10.75
N GLU A 167 6.74 4.04 9.62
CA GLU A 167 7.77 4.46 8.68
C GLU A 167 7.37 5.73 7.94
N LEU A 168 6.12 5.80 7.43
CA LEU A 168 5.59 7.01 6.82
C LEU A 168 5.67 8.21 7.77
N ARG A 169 5.24 8.05 9.03
CA ARG A 169 5.33 9.12 10.04
C ARG A 169 6.77 9.54 10.32
N ASN A 170 7.74 8.66 10.18
CA ASN A 170 9.14 9.01 10.34
C ASN A 170 9.68 9.74 9.11
N ALA A 171 9.34 9.28 7.91
CA ALA A 171 9.74 9.90 6.66
C ALA A 171 9.15 11.30 6.46
N LEU A 172 7.97 11.58 7.00
CA LEU A 172 7.37 12.91 6.93
C LEU A 172 7.98 13.94 7.89
N LYS A 173 8.84 13.51 8.84
CA LYS A 173 9.56 14.44 9.74
C LYS A 173 10.79 15.07 9.10
N THR A 174 11.25 14.52 7.98
CA THR A 174 12.35 15.06 7.17
C THR A 174 11.81 16.00 6.10
#